data_AF-A0A3B0YU05-F1
#
_entry.id   AF-A0A3B0YU05-F1
#
_cell.length_a   1.000
_cell.length_b   1.000
_cell.length_c   1.000
_cell.angle_alpha   90.00
_cell.angle_beta   90.00
_cell.angle_gamma   90.00
#
_symmetry.space_group_name_H-M   'P 1'
#
loop_
_entity.id
_entity.type
_entity.pdbx_description
1 polymer ?
#
loop_
_entity_poly.entity_id
_entity_poly.type
_entity_poly.pdbx_seq_one_letter_code
_entity_poly.pdbx_strand_id
1 'polypeptide(L)'
;MTSEKLQLLLNAEKLTEKMYVLASDENWQEMLVLQDERDHCLKDYDALPVSSSEQQATQVALQRIVKLDKQLRQLTQASLQGLTEKIGDMKVSRQAQKAYLQNSGNL
;
A
#
# COMPACT_ATOMS: atom_id res chain seq x y z
N MET A 1 -19.59 -24.87 5.37
CA MET A 1 -19.37 -23.67 6.20
C MET A 1 -17.90 -23.34 6.11
N THR A 2 -17.55 -22.07 5.86
CA THR A 2 -16.16 -21.57 5.88
C THR A 2 -15.69 -21.52 7.33
N SER A 3 -14.51 -22.05 7.68
CA SER A 3 -14.00 -21.85 9.04
C SER A 3 -13.68 -20.39 9.32
N GLU A 4 -13.65 -20.05 10.61
CA GLU A 4 -13.19 -18.75 11.07
C GLU A 4 -11.79 -18.41 10.53
N LYS A 5 -10.87 -19.38 10.50
CA LYS A 5 -9.52 -19.18 9.96
C LYS A 5 -9.55 -18.85 8.47
N LEU A 6 -10.29 -19.61 7.66
CA LEU A 6 -10.39 -19.31 6.23
C LEU A 6 -11.08 -17.96 5.99
N GLN A 7 -12.06 -17.59 6.81
CA GLN A 7 -12.75 -16.32 6.72
C GLN A 7 -11.81 -15.12 7.00
N LEU A 8 -10.96 -15.20 8.01
CA LEU A 8 -9.96 -14.17 8.31
C LEU A 8 -9.02 -13.93 7.12
N LEU A 9 -8.59 -14.99 6.45
CA LEU A 9 -7.73 -14.89 5.29
C LEU A 9 -8.45 -14.28 4.07
N LEU A 10 -9.70 -14.68 3.82
CA LEU A 10 -10.52 -14.09 2.74
C LEU A 10 -10.82 -12.60 3.00
N ASN A 11 -10.98 -12.22 4.26
CA ASN A 11 -11.12 -10.81 4.64
C ASN A 11 -9.82 -10.04 4.37
N ALA A 12 -8.66 -10.58 4.74
CA ALA A 12 -7.36 -9.99 4.43
C ALA A 12 -7.13 -9.85 2.91
N GLU A 13 -7.51 -10.85 2.10
CA GLU A 13 -7.49 -10.79 0.63
C GLU A 13 -8.32 -9.60 0.13
N LYS A 14 -9.58 -9.50 0.54
CA LYS A 14 -10.48 -8.41 0.14
C LYS A 14 -9.98 -7.02 0.58
N LEU A 15 -9.40 -6.91 1.77
CA LEU A 15 -8.80 -5.67 2.25
C LEU A 15 -7.59 -5.29 1.38
N THR A 16 -6.75 -6.27 1.03
CA THR A 16 -5.59 -6.05 0.14
C THR A 16 -6.02 -5.58 -1.26
N GLU A 17 -7.11 -6.13 -1.81
CA GLU A 17 -7.69 -5.66 -3.08
C GLU A 17 -8.16 -4.20 -3.00
N LYS A 18 -8.86 -3.84 -1.92
CA LYS A 18 -9.30 -2.45 -1.71
C LYS A 18 -8.11 -1.50 -1.53
N MET A 19 -7.10 -1.91 -0.77
CA MET A 19 -5.87 -1.14 -0.61
C MET A 19 -5.19 -0.87 -1.95
N TYR A 20 -5.17 -1.85 -2.85
CA TYR A 20 -4.64 -1.67 -4.20
C TYR A 20 -5.42 -0.60 -5.00
N VAL A 21 -6.76 -0.62 -4.96
CA VAL A 21 -7.60 0.40 -5.62
C VAL A 21 -7.36 1.79 -5.02
N LEU A 22 -7.35 1.90 -3.69
CA LEU A 22 -7.09 3.17 -3.01
C LEU A 22 -5.69 3.72 -3.34
N ALA A 23 -4.68 2.86 -3.41
CA ALA A 23 -3.34 3.23 -3.81
C ALA A 23 -3.29 3.71 -5.27
N SER A 24 -4.04 3.10 -6.19
CA SER A 24 -4.09 3.55 -7.58
C SER A 24 -4.77 4.90 -7.75
N ASP A 25 -5.70 5.22 -6.83
CA ASP A 25 -6.39 6.51 -6.76
C ASP A 25 -5.65 7.54 -5.88
N GLU A 26 -4.41 7.23 -5.47
CA GLU A 26 -3.59 8.05 -4.56
C GLU A 26 -4.26 8.39 -3.21
N ASN A 27 -5.26 7.60 -2.79
CA ASN A 27 -5.95 7.74 -1.50
C ASN A 27 -5.19 7.02 -0.38
N TRP A 28 -3.98 7.52 -0.10
CA TRP A 28 -3.02 6.89 0.82
C TRP A 28 -3.52 6.80 2.26
N GLN A 29 -4.25 7.81 2.73
CA GLN A 29 -4.72 7.85 4.12
C GLN A 29 -5.73 6.73 4.40
N GLU A 30 -6.72 6.55 3.51
CA GLU A 30 -7.70 5.48 3.65
C GLU A 30 -7.07 4.10 3.44
N MET A 31 -6.10 3.99 2.52
CA MET A 31 -5.32 2.76 2.33
C MET A 31 -4.60 2.32 3.62
N LEU A 32 -4.00 3.27 4.35
CA LEU A 32 -3.33 2.97 5.63
C LEU A 32 -4.31 2.50 6.71
N VAL A 33 -5.52 3.05 6.76
CA VAL A 33 -6.56 2.55 7.69
C VAL A 33 -6.92 1.09 7.38
N LEU A 34 -7.07 0.73 6.11
CA LEU A 34 -7.34 -0.65 5.71
C LEU A 34 -6.14 -1.59 5.96
N GLN A 35 -4.92 -1.07 5.92
CA GLN A 35 -3.73 -1.84 6.27
C GLN A 35 -3.78 -2.30 7.73
N ASP A 36 -4.14 -1.41 8.65
CA ASP A 36 -4.28 -1.78 10.06
C ASP A 36 -5.31 -2.89 10.23
N GLU A 37 -6.48 -2.79 9.59
CA GLU A 37 -7.53 -3.82 9.64
C GLU A 37 -7.05 -5.17 9.05
N ARG A 38 -6.33 -5.12 7.92
CA ARG A 38 -5.74 -6.30 7.28
C ARG A 38 -4.73 -6.99 8.19
N ASP A 39 -3.88 -6.21 8.85
CA ASP A 39 -2.83 -6.74 9.73
C ASP A 39 -3.43 -7.40 10.97
N HIS A 40 -4.56 -6.91 11.47
CA HIS A 40 -5.34 -7.61 12.50
C HIS A 40 -5.90 -8.95 11.99
N CYS A 41 -6.49 -8.99 10.79
CA CYS A 41 -6.99 -10.24 10.20
C CYS A 41 -5.88 -11.29 10.06
N LEU A 42 -4.69 -10.88 9.60
CA LEU A 42 -3.55 -11.78 9.42
C LEU A 42 -2.99 -12.28 10.76
N LYS A 43 -2.92 -11.40 11.77
CA LYS A 43 -2.51 -11.78 13.13
C LYS A 43 -3.47 -12.79 13.76
N ASP A 44 -4.77 -12.58 13.62
CA ASP A 44 -5.79 -13.50 14.13
C ASP A 44 -5.78 -14.82 13.34
N TYR A 45 -5.55 -14.76 12.02
CA TYR A 45 -5.38 -15.93 11.18
C TYR A 45 -4.20 -16.79 11.68
N ASP A 46 -3.05 -16.20 12.00
CA ASP A 46 -1.86 -16.92 12.47
C ASP A 46 -2.08 -17.62 13.82
N ALA A 47 -3.01 -17.13 14.65
CA ALA A 47 -3.31 -17.72 15.96
C ALA A 47 -4.15 -19.01 15.90
N LEU A 48 -4.81 -19.29 14.77
CA LEU A 48 -5.72 -20.44 14.63
C LEU A 48 -5.05 -21.62 13.87
N PRO A 49 -5.41 -22.89 14.13
CA PRO A 49 -4.93 -24.01 13.32
C PRO A 49 -5.64 -24.07 11.95
N VAL A 50 -4.93 -24.48 10.90
CA VAL A 50 -5.53 -24.79 9.58
C VAL A 50 -6.02 -26.23 9.58
N SER A 51 -7.30 -26.44 9.27
CA SER A 51 -7.83 -27.79 9.09
C SER A 51 -7.33 -28.41 7.78
N SER A 52 -7.12 -29.72 7.75
CA SER A 52 -6.66 -30.44 6.55
C SER A 52 -7.58 -30.21 5.34
N SER A 53 -8.89 -30.09 5.58
CA SER A 53 -9.90 -29.82 4.55
C SER A 53 -9.79 -28.44 3.90
N GLU A 54 -9.12 -27.49 4.55
CA GLU A 54 -9.05 -26.09 4.10
C GLU A 54 -7.67 -25.70 3.57
N GLN A 55 -6.66 -26.56 3.72
CA GLN A 55 -5.27 -26.27 3.32
C GLN A 55 -5.16 -25.74 1.88
N GLN A 56 -5.87 -26.34 0.93
CA GLN A 56 -5.84 -25.89 -0.46
C GLN A 56 -6.47 -24.50 -0.64
N ALA A 57 -7.62 -24.25 -0.01
CA ALA A 57 -8.29 -22.95 -0.08
C ALA A 57 -7.44 -21.85 0.57
N THR A 58 -6.87 -22.15 1.74
CA THR A 58 -5.91 -21.31 2.45
C THR A 58 -4.68 -20.98 1.60
N GLN A 59 -4.10 -21.98 0.94
CA GLN A 59 -2.94 -21.77 0.07
C GLN A 59 -3.27 -20.85 -1.11
N VAL A 60 -4.43 -21.02 -1.74
CA VAL A 60 -4.88 -20.17 -2.85
C VAL A 60 -5.06 -18.73 -2.40
N ALA A 61 -5.73 -18.49 -1.27
CA ALA A 61 -5.94 -17.13 -0.74
C ALA A 61 -4.61 -16.45 -0.35
N LEU A 62 -3.68 -17.18 0.28
CA LEU A 62 -2.33 -16.65 0.58
C LEU A 62 -1.57 -16.25 -0.69
N GLN A 63 -1.61 -17.08 -1.74
CA GLN A 63 -0.95 -16.75 -3.01
C GLN A 63 -1.51 -15.48 -3.65
N ARG A 64 -2.83 -15.26 -3.53
CA ARG A 64 -3.49 -14.05 -4.04
C ARG A 64 -3.09 -12.81 -3.23
N ILE A 65 -3.06 -12.90 -1.91
CA ILE A 65 -2.57 -11.83 -1.03
C ILE A 65 -1.13 -11.47 -1.40
N VAL A 66 -0.24 -12.46 -1.52
CA VAL A 66 1.18 -12.23 -1.88
C VAL A 66 1.30 -11.57 -3.26
N LYS A 67 0.45 -11.95 -4.23
CA LYS A 67 0.43 -11.32 -5.55
C LYS A 67 0.02 -9.85 -5.44
N LEU A 68 -1.06 -9.55 -4.71
CA LEU A 68 -1.55 -8.19 -4.51
C LEU A 68 -0.53 -7.32 -3.77
N ASP A 69 0.12 -7.85 -2.72
CA ASP A 69 1.18 -7.15 -1.99
C ASP A 69 2.36 -6.75 -2.89
N LYS A 70 2.74 -7.64 -3.81
CA LYS A 70 3.79 -7.33 -4.80
C LYS A 70 3.36 -6.18 -5.71
N GLN A 71 2.11 -6.18 -6.17
CA GLN A 71 1.58 -5.11 -7.01
C GLN A 71 1.49 -3.78 -6.23
N LEU A 72 1.01 -3.81 -4.99
CA LEU A 72 0.94 -2.64 -4.11
C LEU A 72 2.32 -2.05 -3.83
N ARG A 73 3.34 -2.89 -3.62
CA ARG A 73 4.72 -2.45 -3.45
C ARG A 73 5.27 -1.76 -4.71
N GLN A 74 5.02 -2.32 -5.88
CA GLN A 74 5.45 -1.72 -7.14
C GLN A 74 4.79 -0.36 -7.35
N LEU A 75 3.50 -0.26 -7.07
CA LEU A 75 2.73 0.97 -7.19
C LEU A 75 3.23 2.05 -6.22
N THR A 76 3.36 1.73 -4.94
CA THR A 76 3.87 2.66 -3.92
C THR A 76 5.30 3.13 -4.21
N GLN A 77 6.16 2.24 -4.71
CA GLN A 77 7.52 2.60 -5.12
C GLN A 77 7.53 3.58 -6.32
N ALA A 78 6.68 3.34 -7.33
CA ALA A 78 6.54 4.24 -8.46
C ALA A 78 6.02 5.63 -8.02
N SER A 79 5.01 5.67 -7.15
CA SER A 79 4.50 6.92 -6.59
C SER A 79 5.56 7.67 -5.77
N LEU A 80 6.34 6.97 -4.95
CA LEU A 80 7.44 7.58 -4.18
C LEU A 80 8.51 8.18 -5.08
N GLN A 81 8.88 7.50 -6.17
CA GLN A 81 9.82 8.01 -7.15
C GLN A 81 9.30 9.32 -7.78
N GLY A 82 8.05 9.34 -8.25
CA GLY A 82 7.44 10.53 -8.83
C GLY A 82 7.33 11.70 -7.84
N LEU A 83 7.04 11.45 -6.57
CA LEU A 83 7.07 12.47 -5.53
C LEU A 83 8.49 13.03 -5.28
N THR A 84 9.50 12.16 -5.30
CA THR A 84 10.90 12.55 -5.12
C THR A 84 11.36 13.47 -6.24
N GLU A 85 11.01 13.16 -7.49
CA GLU A 85 11.29 13.99 -8.66
C GLU A 85 10.62 15.37 -8.53
N LYS A 86 9.31 15.41 -8.20
CA LYS A 86 8.57 16.67 -7.96
C LYS A 86 9.22 17.54 -6.87
N ILE A 87 9.67 16.93 -5.77
CA ILE A 87 10.37 17.66 -4.70
C ILE A 87 11.70 18.23 -5.20
N GLY A 88 12.43 17.49 -6.05
CA GLY A 88 13.64 17.95 -6.71
C GLY A 88 13.39 19.20 -7.54
N ASP A 89 12.39 19.17 -8.41
CA ASP A 89 12.02 20.29 -9.29
C ASP A 89 11.61 21.53 -8.49
N MET A 90 10.87 21.35 -7.39
CA MET A 90 10.52 22.45 -6.49
C MET A 90 11.75 23.09 -5.83
N LYS A 91 12.77 22.29 -5.46
CA LYS A 91 14.02 22.82 -4.89
C LYS A 91 14.78 23.65 -5.92
N VAL A 92 14.91 23.16 -7.16
CA VAL A 92 15.54 23.89 -8.26
C VAL A 92 14.80 25.20 -8.53
N SER A 93 13.47 25.15 -8.61
CA SER A 93 12.63 26.34 -8.81
C SER A 93 12.83 27.38 -7.69
N ARG A 94 12.88 26.95 -6.42
CA ARG A 94 13.15 27.85 -5.28
C ARG A 94 14.55 28.47 -5.34
N GLN A 95 15.55 27.72 -5.77
CA GLN A 95 16.92 28.24 -5.95
C GLN A 95 16.97 29.29 -7.06
N ALA A 96 16.33 29.04 -8.20
CA ALA A 96 16.23 30.00 -9.30
C ALA A 96 15.51 31.29 -8.86
N GLN A 97 14.40 31.16 -8.12
CA GLN A 97 13.68 32.30 -7.58
C GLN A 97 14.54 33.13 -6.62
N LYS A 98 15.30 32.46 -5.73
CA LYS A 98 16.23 33.13 -4.82
C LYS A 98 17.32 33.89 -5.57
N ALA A 99 17.93 33.29 -6.59
CA ALA A 99 18.94 33.93 -7.41
C ALA A 99 18.38 35.15 -8.18
N TYR A 100 17.16 35.05 -8.72
CA TYR A 100 16.48 36.17 -9.36
C TYR A 100 16.24 37.34 -8.41
N LEU A 101 15.73 37.09 -7.20
CA LEU A 101 15.49 38.12 -6.19
C LEU A 101 16.79 38.79 -5.72
N GLN A 102 17.87 38.03 -5.58
CA GLN A 102 19.19 38.57 -5.21
C GLN A 102 19.79 39.48 -6.30
N ASN A 103 19.53 39.17 -7.58
CA ASN A 103 20.04 39.96 -8.70
C ASN A 103 19.15 41.16 -9.06
N SER A 104 17.84 41.08 -8.79
CA SER A 104 16.89 42.18 -9.07
C SER A 104 16.79 43.23 -7.96
N GLY A 105 17.31 42.95 -6.75
CA GLY A 105 17.44 43.94 -5.66
C GLY A 105 18.71 44.79 -5.68
N ASN A 106 19.58 44.61 -6.69
CA ASN A 106 20.83 45.38 -6.89
C ASN A 106 20.73 46.39 -8.06
N LEU A 107 19.51 46.75 -8.49
CA LEU A 107 19.21 47.84 -9.43
C LEU A 107 18.52 48.97 -8.68
#